data_AF-A0A2N2XXV9-F1
#
_entry.id   AF-A0A2N2XXV9-F1
#
_cell.length_a   1.000
_cell.length_b   1.000
_cell.length_c   1.000
_cell.angle_alpha   90.00
_cell.angle_beta   90.00
_cell.angle_gamma   90.00
#
_symmetry.space_group_name_H-M   'P 1'
#
loop_
_entity.id
_entity.type
_entity.pdbx_description
1 polymer ?
#
loop_
_entity_poly.entity_id
_entity_poly.type
_entity_poly.pdbx_seq_one_letter_code
_entity_poly.pdbx_strand_id
1 'polypeptide(L)'
;MIKDDFTLRHNGPQPEDLNIMLKTIGVSSLDELIDKTIPASIRFKEELPLPDGMTEGVYLNHVKGLFAKNKIYKSYIGMGYYNTYTPGVILRNITENPGWYTAYTPYQAEISQGRLEALLNYQTMISDLTGMTLANASMLDEATAAAEMMLMFFNSRKREAVKNGVNKFFVASDVFPQTL
;
A
#
# COMPACT_ATOMS: atom_id res chain seq x y z
N MET A 1 15.14 30.92 -13.78
CA MET A 1 14.44 29.62 -13.82
C MET A 1 14.58 29.03 -12.43
N ILE A 2 13.49 28.85 -11.67
CA ILE A 2 13.57 28.32 -10.30
C ILE A 2 14.06 26.87 -10.43
N LYS A 3 15.25 26.59 -9.92
CA LYS A 3 15.85 25.25 -9.90
C LYS A 3 15.41 24.60 -8.59
N ASP A 4 14.20 24.07 -8.59
CA ASP A 4 13.64 23.32 -7.46
C ASP A 4 14.14 21.87 -7.54
N ASP A 5 15.04 21.49 -6.64
CA ASP A 5 15.59 20.14 -6.55
C ASP A 5 14.82 19.36 -5.47
N PHE A 6 13.94 18.45 -5.92
CA PHE A 6 13.11 17.62 -5.05
C PHE A 6 13.93 16.84 -4.02
N THR A 7 15.18 16.48 -4.34
CA THR A 7 16.03 15.72 -3.42
C THR A 7 16.32 16.48 -2.13
N LEU A 8 16.37 17.82 -2.18
CA LEU A 8 16.55 18.69 -1.01
C LEU A 8 15.29 18.82 -0.13
N ARG A 9 14.12 18.44 -0.66
CA ARG A 9 12.86 18.37 0.09
C ARG A 9 12.60 16.97 0.65
N HIS A 10 13.02 15.96 -0.10
CA HIS A 10 12.85 14.56 0.26
C HIS A 10 13.87 14.10 1.31
N ASN A 11 15.14 14.44 1.13
CA ASN A 11 16.20 14.09 2.06
C ASN A 11 16.24 15.11 3.21
N GLY A 12 15.95 14.64 4.42
CA GLY A 12 15.96 15.50 5.61
C GLY A 12 17.34 16.09 5.96
N PRO A 13 18.42 15.28 6.06
CA PRO A 13 19.74 15.75 6.46
C PRO A 13 20.30 16.81 5.50
N GLN A 14 20.75 17.92 6.04
CA GLN A 14 21.46 18.97 5.30
C GLN A 14 22.96 18.68 5.25
N PRO A 15 23.74 19.36 4.38
CA PRO A 15 25.19 19.15 4.28
C PRO A 15 25.94 19.28 5.62
N GLU A 16 25.50 20.18 6.50
CA GLU A 16 26.04 20.34 7.85
C GLU A 16 25.76 19.14 8.77
N ASP A 17 24.56 18.56 8.68
CA ASP A 17 24.18 17.36 9.44
C ASP A 17 25.01 16.16 8.99
N LEU A 18 25.21 16.03 7.67
CA LEU A 18 26.00 14.96 7.08
C LEU A 18 27.43 14.93 7.65
N ASN A 19 28.08 16.09 7.77
CA ASN A 19 29.42 16.18 8.34
C ASN A 19 29.47 15.72 9.81
N ILE A 20 28.46 16.10 10.60
CA ILE A 20 28.34 15.69 12.01
C ILE A 20 28.13 14.16 12.11
N MET A 21 27.26 13.61 11.27
CA MET A 21 26.95 12.18 11.23
C MET A 21 28.18 11.35 10.82
N LEU A 22 28.88 11.73 9.74
CA LEU A 22 30.07 11.02 9.27
C LEU A 22 31.19 11.03 10.32
N LYS A 23 31.42 12.17 10.97
CA LYS A 23 32.37 12.28 12.08
C LYS A 23 32.01 11.37 13.26
N THR A 24 30.72 11.28 13.59
CA THR A 24 30.22 10.42 14.69
C THR A 24 30.42 8.94 14.36
N ILE A 25 30.20 8.55 13.11
CA ILE A 25 30.41 7.18 12.63
C ILE A 25 31.91 6.85 12.51
N GLY A 26 32.76 7.84 12.30
CA GLY A 26 34.22 7.68 12.17
C GLY A 26 34.67 7.38 10.74
N VAL A 27 33.95 7.90 9.75
CA VAL A 27 34.30 7.82 8.31
C VAL A 27 34.46 9.22 7.73
N SER A 28 35.22 9.33 6.64
CA SER A 28 35.57 10.60 6.01
C SER A 28 34.59 11.04 4.91
N SER A 29 33.80 10.12 4.35
CA SER A 29 32.84 10.40 3.29
C SER A 29 31.67 9.41 3.28
N LEU A 30 30.61 9.77 2.53
CA LEU A 30 29.50 8.86 2.25
C LEU A 30 29.95 7.65 1.42
N ASP A 31 30.89 7.83 0.49
CA ASP A 31 31.45 6.74 -0.32
C ASP A 31 32.17 5.72 0.55
N GLU A 32 32.98 6.18 1.51
CA GLU A 32 33.66 5.29 2.46
C GLU A 32 32.65 4.52 3.32
N LEU A 33 31.57 5.17 3.75
CA LEU A 33 30.49 4.51 4.49
C LEU A 33 29.86 3.39 3.64
N ILE A 34 29.56 3.67 2.38
CA ILE A 34 28.94 2.71 1.47
C ILE A 34 29.89 1.53 1.21
N ASP A 35 31.18 1.79 0.94
CA ASP A 35 32.18 0.75 0.67
C ASP A 35 32.41 -0.20 1.85
N LYS A 36 32.34 0.32 3.07
CA LYS A 36 32.43 -0.50 4.30
C LYS A 36 31.14 -1.26 4.62
N THR A 37 30.00 -0.84 4.09
CA THR A 37 28.69 -1.40 4.43
C THR A 37 28.21 -2.44 3.41
N ILE A 38 28.36 -2.14 2.11
CA ILE A 38 27.86 -2.99 1.03
C ILE A 38 29.01 -3.77 0.43
N PRO A 39 28.97 -5.12 0.43
CA PRO A 39 30.02 -5.92 -0.20
C PRO A 39 30.20 -5.57 -1.68
N ALA A 40 31.44 -5.29 -2.08
CA ALA A 40 31.76 -4.90 -3.45
C ALA A 40 31.38 -5.94 -4.52
N SER A 41 31.22 -7.21 -4.14
CA SER A 41 30.81 -8.31 -5.03
C SER A 41 29.35 -8.20 -5.50
N ILE A 42 28.49 -7.52 -4.74
CA ILE A 42 27.07 -7.34 -5.08
C ILE A 42 26.72 -5.87 -5.41
N ARG A 43 27.67 -4.95 -5.28
CA ARG A 43 27.45 -3.53 -5.56
C ARG A 43 27.34 -3.29 -7.06
N PHE A 44 26.25 -2.63 -7.48
CA PHE A 44 26.10 -2.13 -8.84
C PHE A 44 27.10 -0.99 -9.09
N LYS A 45 27.90 -1.10 -10.16
CA LYS A 45 29.07 -0.23 -10.39
C LYS A 45 28.84 0.92 -11.37
N GLU A 46 27.74 0.86 -12.11
CA GLU A 46 27.39 1.86 -13.10
C GLU A 46 26.31 2.80 -12.53
N GLU A 47 26.12 3.94 -13.18
CA GLU A 47 24.96 4.77 -12.91
C GLU A 47 23.69 4.06 -13.38
N LEU A 48 22.59 4.28 -12.68
CA LEU A 48 21.30 3.75 -13.13
C LEU A 48 20.95 4.41 -14.46
N PRO A 49 20.57 3.64 -15.50
CA PRO A 49 20.26 4.17 -16.83
C PRO A 49 18.87 4.82 -16.84
N LEU A 50 18.72 5.92 -16.11
CA LEU A 50 17.49 6.67 -15.92
C LEU A 50 17.61 8.05 -16.59
N PRO A 51 16.48 8.63 -17.05
CA PRO A 51 16.48 10.01 -17.51
C PRO A 51 16.75 10.97 -16.36
N ASP A 52 17.16 12.20 -16.70
CA ASP A 52 17.31 13.28 -15.73
C ASP A 52 16.02 13.48 -14.92
N GLY A 53 16.20 13.76 -13.63
CA GLY A 53 15.08 14.06 -12.72
C GLY A 53 14.30 15.29 -13.17
N MET A 54 12.98 15.24 -13.00
CA MET A 54 12.09 16.40 -13.23
C MET A 54 11.94 17.21 -11.94
N THR A 55 11.83 18.54 -12.06
CA THR A 55 11.39 19.38 -10.95
C THR A 55 9.92 19.10 -10.62
N GLU A 56 9.46 19.39 -9.39
CA GLU A 56 8.10 19.07 -8.94
C GLU A 56 7.01 19.61 -9.89
N GLY A 57 7.15 20.87 -10.30
CA GLY A 57 6.19 21.51 -11.21
C GLY A 57 6.18 20.91 -12.62
N VAL A 58 7.34 20.52 -13.13
CA VAL A 58 7.45 19.83 -14.45
C VAL A 58 6.84 18.44 -14.36
N TYR A 59 7.13 17.69 -13.29
CA TYR A 59 6.56 16.37 -13.05
C TYR A 59 5.02 16.43 -12.97
N LEU A 60 4.46 17.37 -12.20
CA LEU A 60 3.00 17.49 -12.07
C LEU A 60 2.32 17.76 -13.43
N ASN A 61 2.90 18.63 -14.26
CA ASN A 61 2.39 18.91 -15.60
C ASN A 61 2.54 17.69 -16.53
N HIS A 62 3.66 16.98 -16.45
CA HIS A 62 3.90 15.75 -17.20
C HIS A 62 2.84 14.69 -16.91
N VAL A 63 2.61 14.39 -15.63
CA VAL A 63 1.64 13.37 -15.20
C VAL A 63 0.20 13.79 -15.51
N LYS A 64 -0.15 15.08 -15.40
CA LYS A 64 -1.45 15.59 -15.88
C LYS A 64 -1.64 15.36 -17.38
N GLY A 65 -0.60 15.58 -18.18
CA GLY A 65 -0.61 15.29 -19.61
C GLY A 65 -0.80 13.81 -19.93
N LEU A 66 -0.23 12.91 -19.11
CA LEU A 66 -0.47 11.47 -19.21
C LEU A 66 -1.92 11.11 -18.85
N PHE A 67 -2.44 11.62 -17.74
CA PHE A 67 -3.83 11.37 -17.31
C PHE A 67 -4.86 11.84 -18.34
N ALA A 68 -4.60 12.95 -19.05
CA ALA A 68 -5.48 13.47 -20.09
C ALA A 68 -5.65 12.51 -21.29
N LYS A 69 -4.80 11.48 -21.43
CA LYS A 69 -4.95 10.45 -22.47
C LYS A 69 -6.03 9.42 -22.12
N ASN A 70 -6.40 9.29 -20.85
CA ASN A 70 -7.44 8.37 -20.41
C ASN A 70 -8.82 8.88 -20.83
N LYS A 71 -9.72 7.96 -21.20
CA LYS A 71 -11.12 8.26 -21.53
C LYS A 71 -12.00 7.80 -20.39
N ILE A 72 -12.69 8.74 -19.76
CA ILE A 72 -13.61 8.46 -18.64
C ILE A 72 -15.00 8.16 -19.22
N TYR A 73 -15.41 6.90 -19.15
CA TYR A 73 -16.73 6.45 -19.60
C TYR A 73 -17.69 6.24 -18.42
N LYS A 74 -18.99 6.26 -18.71
CA LYS A 74 -19.98 5.64 -17.82
C LYS A 74 -19.89 4.13 -18.00
N SER A 75 -19.13 3.48 -17.13
CA SER A 75 -18.89 2.05 -17.19
C SER A 75 -19.95 1.27 -16.40
N TYR A 76 -20.69 0.40 -17.09
CA TYR A 76 -21.67 -0.53 -16.50
C TYR A 76 -21.25 -1.98 -16.70
N ILE A 77 -19.94 -2.25 -16.76
CA ILE A 77 -19.37 -3.59 -16.95
C ILE A 77 -19.68 -4.50 -15.75
N GLY A 78 -19.73 -3.92 -14.54
CA GLY A 78 -19.93 -4.68 -13.31
C GLY A 78 -18.66 -5.43 -12.92
N MET A 79 -18.76 -6.75 -12.75
CA MET A 79 -17.63 -7.63 -12.43
C MET A 79 -16.89 -7.23 -11.13
N GLY A 80 -17.62 -6.82 -10.10
CA GLY A 80 -17.05 -6.45 -8.80
C GLY A 80 -16.65 -4.98 -8.66
N TYR A 81 -16.63 -4.21 -9.76
CA TYR A 81 -16.32 -2.78 -9.73
C TYR A 81 -17.53 -1.95 -10.17
N TYR A 82 -18.04 -1.15 -9.25
CA TYR A 82 -19.22 -0.31 -9.45
C TYR A 82 -18.88 1.13 -9.13
N ASN A 83 -19.23 2.05 -10.03
CA ASN A 83 -18.98 3.46 -9.79
C ASN A 83 -19.77 3.94 -8.55
N THR A 84 -19.17 4.84 -7.78
CA THR A 84 -19.76 5.38 -6.56
C THR A 84 -19.46 6.88 -6.43
N TYR A 85 -20.29 7.58 -5.65
CA TYR A 85 -20.00 8.95 -5.28
C TYR A 85 -19.21 8.96 -3.97
N THR A 86 -17.92 9.27 -4.03
CA THR A 86 -17.12 9.52 -2.82
C THR A 86 -17.51 10.87 -2.23
N PRO A 87 -18.03 10.94 -0.99
CA PRO A 87 -18.40 12.21 -0.37
C PRO A 87 -17.18 13.15 -0.31
N GLY A 88 -17.33 14.38 -0.80
CA GLY A 88 -16.22 15.34 -0.88
C GLY A 88 -15.55 15.64 0.47
N VAL A 89 -16.30 15.55 1.57
CA VAL A 89 -15.76 15.68 2.93
C VAL A 89 -14.81 14.54 3.31
N ILE A 90 -15.06 13.31 2.83
CA ILE A 90 -14.19 12.15 3.05
C ILE A 90 -12.95 12.27 2.17
N LEU A 91 -13.14 12.57 0.86
CA LEU A 91 -12.03 12.74 -0.07
C LEU A 91 -11.01 13.76 0.45
N ARG A 92 -11.49 14.96 0.83
CA ARG A 92 -10.63 16.06 1.25
C ARG A 92 -9.99 15.86 2.62
N ASN A 93 -10.75 15.37 3.60
CA ASN A 93 -10.28 15.37 5.01
C ASN A 93 -9.68 14.04 5.46
N ILE A 94 -9.83 12.96 4.68
CA ILE A 94 -9.25 11.65 4.95
C ILE A 94 -8.26 11.28 3.84
N THR A 95 -8.71 11.11 2.60
CA THR A 95 -7.87 10.60 1.50
C THR A 95 -6.74 11.56 1.13
N GLU A 96 -7.01 12.87 1.09
CA GLU A 96 -6.04 13.91 0.74
C GLU A 96 -5.31 14.50 1.97
N ASN A 97 -5.54 13.95 3.17
CA ASN A 97 -4.99 14.47 4.42
C ASN A 97 -3.80 13.61 4.93
N PRO A 98 -2.55 14.14 4.97
CA PRO A 98 -1.40 13.37 5.44
C PRO A 98 -1.52 12.90 6.89
N GLY A 99 -2.33 13.55 7.73
CA GLY A 99 -2.60 13.07 9.09
C GLY A 99 -3.28 11.70 9.15
N TRP A 100 -3.90 11.26 8.06
CA TRP A 100 -4.54 9.94 7.94
C TRP A 100 -3.70 8.91 7.21
N TYR A 101 -2.95 9.29 6.17
CA TYR A 101 -2.25 8.31 5.31
C TYR A 101 -0.75 8.16 5.55
N THR A 102 -0.12 8.99 6.39
CA THR A 102 1.33 8.89 6.67
C THR A 102 1.65 7.93 7.82
N ALA A 103 0.73 7.71 8.75
CA ALA A 103 0.90 6.73 9.81
C ALA A 103 0.78 5.30 9.27
N TYR A 104 1.54 4.37 9.86
CA TYR A 104 1.50 2.95 9.48
C TYR A 104 0.60 2.13 10.43
N THR A 105 0.75 0.80 10.39
CA THR A 105 0.04 -0.16 11.24
C THR A 105 -0.02 0.30 12.70
N PRO A 106 -1.20 0.24 13.35
CA PRO A 106 -1.40 0.68 14.74
C PRO A 106 -0.79 -0.26 15.79
N TYR A 107 0.53 -0.48 15.72
CA TYR A 107 1.25 -1.26 16.74
C TYR A 107 1.25 -0.59 18.12
N GLN A 108 1.31 0.75 18.16
CA GLN A 108 1.22 1.54 19.39
C GLN A 108 -0.20 2.08 19.56
N ALA A 109 -1.05 1.34 20.27
CA ALA A 109 -2.49 1.61 20.33
C ALA A 109 -2.82 2.98 20.94
N GLU A 110 -2.08 3.41 21.96
CA GLU A 110 -2.32 4.63 22.75
C GLU A 110 -2.27 5.90 21.91
N ILE A 111 -1.44 5.92 20.87
CA ILE A 111 -1.30 7.03 19.91
C ILE A 111 -2.00 6.75 18.57
N SER A 112 -2.86 5.73 18.54
CA SER A 112 -3.48 5.22 17.31
C SER A 112 -4.99 5.05 17.40
N GLN A 113 -5.62 5.50 18.49
CA GLN A 113 -7.03 5.27 18.77
C GLN A 113 -7.96 5.74 17.65
N GLY A 114 -7.70 6.89 17.01
CA GLY A 114 -8.56 7.41 15.95
C GLY A 114 -8.74 6.46 14.76
N ARG A 115 -7.66 5.83 14.27
CA ARG A 115 -7.76 4.85 13.17
C ARG A 115 -8.23 3.48 13.64
N LEU A 116 -7.92 3.08 14.87
CA LEU A 116 -8.44 1.85 15.46
C LEU A 116 -9.97 1.89 15.60
N GLU A 117 -10.52 3.04 16.02
CA GLU A 117 -11.96 3.26 16.08
C GLU A 117 -12.59 3.21 14.68
N ALA A 118 -11.98 3.86 13.68
CA ALA A 118 -12.46 3.78 12.30
C ALA A 118 -12.46 2.34 11.74
N LEU A 119 -11.44 1.54 12.06
CA LEU A 119 -11.39 0.12 11.69
C LEU A 119 -12.43 -0.71 12.44
N LEU A 120 -12.70 -0.41 13.71
CA LEU A 120 -13.77 -1.05 14.46
C LEU A 120 -15.14 -0.71 13.86
N ASN A 121 -15.35 0.53 13.43
CA ASN A 121 -16.57 0.94 12.73
C ASN A 121 -16.73 0.17 11.40
N TYR A 122 -15.64 -0.04 10.66
CA TYR A 122 -15.65 -0.91 9.47
C TYR A 122 -16.05 -2.35 9.81
N GLN A 123 -15.46 -2.93 10.87
CA GLN A 123 -15.79 -4.30 11.31
C GLN A 123 -17.27 -4.42 11.71
N THR A 124 -17.78 -3.47 12.48
CA THR A 124 -19.20 -3.42 12.89
C THR A 124 -20.10 -3.29 11.67
N MET A 125 -19.79 -2.39 10.73
CA MET A 125 -20.56 -2.23 9.50
C MET A 125 -20.63 -3.54 8.68
N ILE A 126 -19.50 -4.22 8.51
CA ILE A 126 -19.47 -5.50 7.78
C ILE A 126 -20.26 -6.58 8.52
N SER A 127 -20.09 -6.71 9.84
CA SER A 127 -20.84 -7.66 10.67
C SER A 127 -22.36 -7.41 10.57
N ASP A 128 -22.81 -6.15 10.69
CA ASP A 128 -24.22 -5.78 10.62
C ASP A 128 -24.83 -6.05 9.24
N LEU A 129 -24.11 -5.73 8.16
CA LEU A 129 -24.58 -5.93 6.79
C LEU A 129 -24.61 -7.41 6.36
N THR A 130 -23.65 -8.21 6.85
CA THR A 130 -23.53 -9.64 6.49
C THR A 130 -24.27 -10.56 7.45
N GLY A 131 -24.63 -10.07 8.64
CA GLY A 131 -25.17 -10.88 9.74
C GLY A 131 -24.15 -11.82 10.39
N MET A 132 -22.86 -11.65 10.09
CA MET A 132 -21.78 -12.45 10.66
C MET A 132 -21.36 -11.89 12.02
N THR A 133 -20.90 -12.76 12.92
CA THR A 133 -20.54 -12.37 14.29
C THR A 133 -19.26 -11.51 14.35
N LEU A 134 -18.34 -11.71 13.40
CA LEU A 134 -17.04 -11.06 13.41
C LEU A 134 -16.57 -10.79 11.98
N ALA A 135 -15.94 -9.63 11.79
CA ALA A 135 -15.20 -9.26 10.60
C ALA A 135 -13.76 -8.88 10.96
N ASN A 136 -12.83 -9.04 10.02
CA ASN A 136 -11.47 -8.52 10.17
C ASN A 136 -11.39 -7.04 9.73
N ALA A 137 -10.21 -6.44 9.84
CA ALA A 137 -9.95 -5.05 9.49
C ALA A 137 -9.53 -4.85 8.01
N SER A 138 -10.15 -5.58 7.07
CA SER A 138 -9.91 -5.64 5.61
C SER A 138 -9.02 -6.78 5.10
N MET A 139 -9.09 -7.01 3.78
CA MET A 139 -8.26 -7.89 2.95
C MET A 139 -7.85 -7.10 1.69
N LEU A 140 -7.01 -7.67 0.83
CA LEU A 140 -6.51 -6.97 -0.36
C LEU A 140 -7.60 -6.71 -1.41
N ASP A 141 -8.35 -7.74 -1.78
CA ASP A 141 -9.44 -7.66 -2.75
C ASP A 141 -10.43 -8.85 -2.57
N GLU A 142 -11.48 -8.90 -3.39
CA GLU A 142 -12.51 -9.95 -3.34
C GLU A 142 -11.93 -11.35 -3.61
N ALA A 143 -11.10 -11.49 -4.64
CA ALA A 143 -10.56 -12.78 -5.08
C ALA A 143 -9.65 -13.40 -4.03
N THR A 144 -8.74 -12.60 -3.47
CA THR A 144 -7.83 -13.03 -2.40
C THR A 144 -8.59 -13.30 -1.10
N ALA A 145 -9.64 -12.54 -0.77
CA ALA A 145 -10.50 -12.85 0.37
C ALA A 145 -11.24 -14.20 0.20
N ALA A 146 -11.71 -14.52 -1.01
CA ALA A 146 -12.31 -15.81 -1.32
C ALA A 146 -11.31 -16.98 -1.19
N ALA A 147 -10.08 -16.78 -1.66
CA ALA A 147 -9.00 -17.75 -1.52
C ALA A 147 -8.64 -18.00 -0.04
N GLU A 148 -8.58 -16.95 0.78
CA GLU A 148 -8.32 -17.06 2.21
C GLU A 148 -9.45 -17.78 2.96
N MET A 149 -10.70 -17.58 2.53
CA MET A 149 -11.84 -18.37 3.02
C MET A 149 -11.70 -19.86 2.66
N MET A 150 -11.26 -20.18 1.43
CA MET A 150 -10.97 -21.56 1.03
C MET A 150 -9.88 -22.19 1.92
N LEU A 151 -8.81 -21.45 2.21
CA LEU A 151 -7.75 -21.90 3.12
C LEU A 151 -8.25 -22.08 4.55
N MET A 152 -9.08 -21.16 5.04
CA MET A 152 -9.72 -21.29 6.34
C MET A 152 -10.55 -22.58 6.41
N PHE A 153 -11.39 -22.86 5.42
CA PHE A 153 -12.18 -24.10 5.37
C PHE A 153 -11.31 -25.35 5.29
N PHE A 154 -10.23 -25.31 4.50
CA PHE A 154 -9.27 -26.42 4.41
C PHE A 154 -8.63 -26.72 5.77
N ASN A 155 -8.26 -25.69 6.53
CA ASN A 155 -7.64 -25.83 7.85
C ASN A 155 -8.65 -26.16 8.96
N SER A 156 -9.91 -25.78 8.81
CA SER A 156 -10.99 -26.07 9.76
C SER A 156 -11.72 -27.40 9.50
N ARG A 157 -11.25 -28.25 8.57
CA ARG A 157 -11.84 -29.58 8.32
C ARG A 157 -11.83 -30.44 9.59
N LYS A 158 -12.93 -31.19 9.80
CA LYS A 158 -13.05 -32.17 10.88
C LYS A 158 -11.96 -33.25 10.76
N ARG A 159 -11.48 -33.77 11.90
CA ARG A 159 -10.42 -34.82 11.95
C ARG A 159 -10.73 -36.03 11.06
N GLU A 160 -11.98 -36.46 11.00
CA GLU A 160 -12.41 -37.57 10.15
C GLU A 160 -12.23 -37.26 8.65
N ALA A 161 -12.59 -36.05 8.21
CA ALA A 161 -12.41 -35.61 6.83
C ALA A 161 -10.92 -35.55 6.46
N VAL A 162 -10.06 -35.12 7.39
CA VAL A 162 -8.60 -35.15 7.21
C VAL A 162 -8.09 -36.58 7.08
N LYS A 163 -8.50 -37.49 7.99
CA LYS A 163 -8.10 -38.91 7.96
C LYS A 163 -8.52 -39.61 6.66
N ASN A 164 -9.70 -39.26 6.15
CA ASN A 164 -10.25 -39.80 4.91
C ASN A 164 -9.74 -39.08 3.65
N GLY A 165 -8.78 -38.15 3.77
CA GLY A 165 -8.18 -37.46 2.62
C GLY A 165 -9.13 -36.54 1.86
N VAL A 166 -10.20 -36.05 2.48
CA VAL A 166 -11.20 -35.21 1.82
C VAL A 166 -10.58 -33.86 1.47
N ASN A 167 -10.38 -33.62 0.17
CA ASN A 167 -9.77 -32.39 -0.35
C ASN A 167 -10.50 -31.93 -1.62
N LYS A 168 -11.76 -31.53 -1.48
CA LYS A 168 -12.58 -30.98 -2.57
C LYS A 168 -13.22 -29.68 -2.09
N PHE A 169 -13.18 -28.66 -2.94
CA PHE A 169 -13.82 -27.38 -2.71
C PHE A 169 -14.66 -27.06 -3.94
N PHE A 170 -15.91 -26.68 -3.74
CA PHE A 170 -16.83 -26.38 -4.83
C PHE A 170 -16.91 -24.86 -4.99
N VAL A 171 -16.74 -24.39 -6.22
CA VAL A 171 -16.92 -22.99 -6.60
C VAL A 171 -18.09 -22.92 -7.55
N ALA A 172 -18.99 -21.96 -7.34
CA ALA A 172 -20.14 -21.77 -8.21
C ALA A 172 -19.69 -21.25 -9.58
N SER A 173 -20.40 -21.63 -10.65
CA SER A 173 -20.02 -21.25 -12.02
C SER A 173 -20.30 -19.79 -12.37
N ASP A 174 -21.00 -19.06 -11.48
CA ASP A 174 -21.47 -17.69 -11.64
C ASP A 174 -20.75 -16.68 -10.73
N VAL A 175 -19.65 -17.09 -10.09
CA VAL A 175 -18.71 -16.13 -9.47
C VAL A 175 -18.05 -15.27 -10.54
N PHE A 176 -17.47 -14.14 -10.14
CA PHE A 176 -16.74 -13.32 -11.11
C PHE A 176 -15.51 -14.07 -11.65
N PRO A 177 -15.19 -13.93 -12.95
CA PRO A 177 -14.09 -14.67 -13.57
C PRO A 177 -12.72 -14.44 -12.93
N GLN A 178 -12.46 -13.25 -12.37
CA GLN A 178 -11.21 -12.95 -11.68
C GLN A 178 -11.13 -13.53 -10.26
N THR A 179 -12.26 -13.97 -9.70
CA THR A 179 -12.34 -14.61 -8.38
C THR A 179 -12.08 -16.13 -8.47
N LEU A 180 -12.33 -16.73 -9.65
CA LEU A 180 -12.08 -18.15 -9.94
C LEU A 180 -10.60 -18.43 -10.22
#